data_AF-A0A250WWL1-F1
#
_entry.id   AF-A0A250WWL1-F1
#
_cell.length_a   1.000
_cell.length_b   1.000
_cell.length_c   1.000
_cell.angle_alpha   90.00
_cell.angle_beta   90.00
_cell.angle_gamma   90.00
#
_symmetry.space_group_name_H-M   'P 1'
#
loop_
_entity.id
_entity.type
_entity.pdbx_description
1 polymer ?
#
loop_
_entity_poly.entity_id
_entity_poly.type
_entity_poly.pdbx_seq_one_letter_code
_entity_poly.pdbx_strand_id
1 'polypeptide(L)'
;MTELSAEIAEHDVVMKTLEPMDATRKCFRLVGEVLVERTVGEVLPAVKKNRDNLESFVQSLQASAEQQETELADFQAKYKIRIVREDEEESDDRKQEMTVQKPGSNQGVLVSK
;
A
#
# COMPACT_ATOMS: atom_id res chain seq x y z
N MET A 1 -0.69 -4.30 0.94
CA MET A 1 -1.90 -3.83 1.65
C MET A 1 -2.79 -4.98 2.12
N THR A 2 -3.13 -5.95 1.25
CA THR A 2 -4.07 -7.07 1.53
C THR A 2 -3.92 -7.76 2.90
N GLU A 3 -2.68 -8.02 3.34
CA GLU A 3 -2.37 -8.64 4.64
C GLU A 3 -2.82 -7.78 5.83
N LEU A 4 -2.47 -6.49 5.85
CA LEU A 4 -2.93 -5.52 6.86
C LEU A 4 -4.46 -5.37 6.85
N SER A 5 -5.08 -5.44 5.67
CA SER A 5 -6.55 -5.41 5.53
C SER A 5 -7.21 -6.67 6.12
N ALA A 6 -6.57 -7.84 6.03
CA ALA A 6 -7.02 -9.07 6.67
C ALA A 6 -6.87 -9.00 8.19
N GLU A 7 -5.72 -8.52 8.69
CA GLU A 7 -5.48 -8.34 10.14
C GLU A 7 -6.51 -7.37 10.77
N ILE A 8 -6.85 -6.28 10.08
CA ILE A 8 -7.94 -5.36 10.48
C ILE A 8 -9.27 -6.10 10.59
N ALA A 9 -9.63 -6.92 9.60
CA ALA A 9 -10.87 -7.69 9.59
C ALA A 9 -10.93 -8.75 10.70
N GLU A 10 -9.81 -9.39 11.04
CA GLU A 10 -9.70 -10.31 12.17
C GLU A 10 -9.87 -9.59 13.52
N HIS A 11 -9.25 -8.43 13.71
CA HIS A 11 -9.46 -7.60 14.90
C HIS A 11 -10.94 -7.19 15.04
N ASP A 12 -11.60 -6.88 13.93
CA ASP A 12 -13.02 -6.55 13.85
C ASP A 12 -13.93 -7.71 14.30
N VAL A 13 -13.58 -8.95 13.93
CA VAL A 13 -14.28 -10.16 14.43
C VAL A 13 -14.06 -10.33 15.93
N VAL A 14 -12.83 -10.15 16.41
CA VAL A 14 -12.53 -10.20 17.86
C VAL A 14 -13.34 -9.15 18.62
N MET A 15 -13.39 -7.89 18.17
CA MET A 15 -14.22 -6.85 18.79
C MET A 15 -15.69 -7.27 18.86
N LYS A 16 -16.29 -7.71 17.74
CA LYS A 16 -17.70 -8.15 17.67
C LYS A 16 -18.02 -9.30 18.64
N THR A 17 -17.05 -10.17 18.96
CA THR A 17 -17.24 -11.22 19.98
C THR A 17 -17.05 -10.75 21.42
N LEU A 18 -16.26 -9.70 21.66
CA LEU A 18 -15.96 -9.20 23.01
C LEU A 18 -16.92 -8.08 23.47
N GLU A 19 -17.42 -7.25 22.56
CA GLU A 19 -18.37 -6.16 22.84
C GLU A 19 -19.65 -6.58 23.61
N PRO A 20 -20.30 -7.72 23.33
CA PRO A 20 -21.48 -8.15 24.10
C PRO A 20 -21.14 -8.86 25.43
N MET A 21 -19.85 -8.96 25.81
CA MET A 21 -19.43 -9.63 27.05
C MET A 21 -19.22 -8.62 28.18
N ASP A 22 -19.53 -9.03 29.42
CA ASP A 22 -19.30 -8.19 30.59
C ASP A 22 -17.82 -7.78 30.74
N ALA A 23 -17.60 -6.51 31.08
CA ALA A 23 -16.27 -5.91 31.18
C ALA A 23 -15.41 -6.51 32.32
N THR A 24 -16.02 -7.07 33.37
CA THR A 24 -15.29 -7.70 34.49
C THR A 24 -14.92 -9.16 34.21
N ARG A 25 -15.52 -9.78 33.18
CA ARG A 25 -15.23 -11.16 32.80
C ARG A 25 -13.74 -11.33 32.48
N LYS A 26 -13.15 -12.41 33.02
CA LYS A 26 -11.77 -12.81 32.74
C LYS A 26 -11.56 -13.03 31.24
N CYS A 27 -10.49 -12.45 30.72
CA CYS A 27 -9.98 -12.60 29.36
C CYS A 27 -8.50 -13.04 29.46
N PHE A 28 -8.00 -13.75 28.45
CA PHE A 28 -6.62 -14.23 28.45
C PHE A 28 -5.94 -13.81 27.15
N ARG A 29 -4.81 -13.10 27.26
CA ARG A 29 -4.03 -12.62 26.11
C ARG A 29 -2.72 -13.39 26.01
N LEU A 30 -2.51 -14.07 24.90
CA LEU A 30 -1.23 -14.73 24.60
C LEU A 30 -0.18 -13.68 24.21
N VAL A 31 1.05 -13.84 24.70
CA VAL A 31 2.21 -12.99 24.40
C VAL A 31 3.42 -13.88 24.23
N GLY A 32 3.78 -14.21 22.98
CA GLY A 32 4.70 -15.30 22.69
C GLY A 32 4.14 -16.61 23.24
N GLU A 33 4.87 -17.26 24.14
CA GLU A 33 4.44 -18.51 24.80
C GLU A 33 3.64 -18.28 26.10
N VAL A 34 3.56 -17.04 26.61
CA VAL A 34 2.98 -16.74 27.94
C VAL A 34 1.54 -16.26 27.81
N LEU A 35 0.62 -16.94 28.50
CA LEU A 35 -0.79 -16.54 28.60
C LEU A 35 -0.99 -15.61 29.81
N VAL A 36 -1.45 -14.37 29.56
CA VAL A 36 -1.62 -13.34 30.59
C VAL A 36 -3.11 -13.16 30.93
N GLU A 37 -3.49 -13.33 32.19
CA GLU A 37 -4.84 -13.03 32.67
C GLU A 37 -5.10 -11.51 32.67
N ARG A 38 -6.29 -11.13 32.17
CA ARG A 38 -6.79 -9.77 31.98
C ARG A 38 -8.32 -9.76 32.15
N THR A 39 -8.96 -8.61 31.99
CA THR A 39 -10.43 -8.52 31.84
C THR A 39 -10.82 -8.09 30.43
N VAL A 40 -12.08 -8.30 30.03
CA VAL A 40 -12.62 -7.78 28.76
C VAL A 40 -12.46 -6.25 28.70
N GLY A 41 -12.70 -5.54 29.80
CA GLY A 41 -12.54 -4.09 29.90
C GLY A 41 -11.11 -3.57 29.69
N GLU A 42 -10.09 -4.39 29.94
CA GLU A 42 -8.69 -4.06 29.62
C GLU A 42 -8.31 -4.45 28.18
N VAL A 43 -8.81 -5.57 27.67
CA VAL A 43 -8.41 -6.13 26.37
C VAL A 43 -9.12 -5.44 25.20
N LEU A 44 -10.42 -5.15 25.32
CA LEU A 44 -11.21 -4.58 24.22
C LEU A 44 -10.68 -3.21 23.76
N PRO A 45 -10.31 -2.25 24.64
CA PRO A 45 -9.67 -1.01 24.21
C PRO A 45 -8.30 -1.21 23.54
N ALA A 46 -7.54 -2.23 23.94
CA ALA A 46 -6.23 -2.54 23.35
C ALA A 46 -6.37 -3.12 21.93
N VAL A 47 -7.29 -4.07 21.72
CA VAL A 47 -7.63 -4.62 20.40
C VAL A 47 -8.14 -3.50 19.48
N LYS A 48 -9.07 -2.68 19.97
CA LYS A 48 -9.64 -1.56 19.21
C LYS A 48 -8.56 -0.58 18.74
N LYS A 49 -7.67 -0.16 19.65
CA LYS A 49 -6.56 0.74 19.35
C LYS A 49 -5.55 0.14 18.37
N ASN A 50 -5.28 -1.16 18.43
CA ASN A 50 -4.39 -1.80 17.45
C ASN A 50 -4.97 -1.72 16.04
N ARG A 51 -6.28 -2.00 15.89
CA ARG A 51 -7.01 -1.86 14.61
C ARG A 51 -7.06 -0.42 14.12
N ASP A 52 -7.27 0.59 14.99
CA ASP A 52 -7.16 2.02 14.62
C ASP A 52 -5.75 2.36 14.09
N ASN A 53 -4.69 1.85 14.72
CA ASN A 53 -3.31 2.10 14.30
C ASN A 53 -3.01 1.45 12.93
N LEU A 54 -3.44 0.21 12.72
CA LEU A 54 -3.28 -0.51 11.44
C LEU A 54 -4.00 0.23 10.30
N GLU A 55 -5.23 0.69 10.54
CA GLU A 55 -6.04 1.44 9.59
C GLU A 55 -5.37 2.76 9.18
N SER A 56 -4.85 3.52 10.17
CA SER A 56 -4.07 4.75 9.93
C SER A 56 -2.75 4.49 9.18
N PHE A 57 -2.07 3.37 9.46
CA PHE A 57 -0.86 2.98 8.74
C PHE A 57 -1.16 2.58 7.29
N VAL A 58 -2.26 1.86 7.04
CA VAL A 58 -2.75 1.52 5.69
C VAL A 58 -3.06 2.78 4.88
N GLN A 59 -3.75 3.77 5.47
CA GLN A 59 -4.01 5.07 4.82
C GLN A 59 -2.71 5.82 4.51
N SER A 60 -1.74 5.81 5.44
CA SER A 60 -0.43 6.45 5.26
C SER A 60 0.39 5.83 4.12
N LEU A 61 0.35 4.49 3.99
CA LEU A 61 0.98 3.77 2.87
C LEU A 61 0.30 4.10 1.53
N GLN A 62 -1.03 4.22 1.50
CA GLN A 62 -1.75 4.57 0.28
C GLN A 62 -1.40 5.99 -0.20
N ALA A 63 -1.42 6.98 0.70
CA ALA A 63 -1.03 8.35 0.37
C ALA A 63 0.42 8.45 -0.15
N SER A 64 1.34 7.65 0.41
CA SER A 64 2.72 7.54 -0.08
C SER A 64 2.81 6.95 -1.50
N ALA A 65 1.98 5.96 -1.82
CA ALA A 65 1.90 5.39 -3.16
C ALA A 65 1.32 6.39 -4.18
N GLU A 66 0.20 7.04 -3.85
CA GLU A 66 -0.43 8.07 -4.71
C GLU A 66 0.52 9.26 -4.96
N GLN A 67 1.31 9.67 -3.96
CA GLN A 67 2.37 10.67 -4.13
C GLN A 67 3.46 10.17 -5.09
N GLN A 68 3.95 8.94 -4.93
CA GLN A 68 4.99 8.38 -5.81
C GLN A 68 4.50 8.21 -7.25
N GLU A 69 3.25 7.79 -7.47
CA GLU A 69 2.64 7.73 -8.80
C GLU A 69 2.59 9.12 -9.46
N THR A 70 2.23 10.15 -8.68
CA THR A 70 2.20 11.55 -9.14
C THR A 70 3.61 12.06 -9.50
N GLU A 71 4.60 11.85 -8.63
CA GLU A 71 5.99 12.25 -8.87
C GLU A 71 6.60 11.54 -10.09
N LEU A 72 6.24 10.27 -10.31
CA LEU A 72 6.68 9.47 -11.45
C LEU A 72 6.02 9.95 -12.75
N ALA A 73 4.73 10.32 -12.73
CA ALA A 73 4.04 10.92 -13.86
C ALA A 73 4.61 12.30 -14.25
N ASP A 74 4.85 13.17 -13.26
CA ASP A 74 5.51 14.47 -13.48
C ASP A 74 6.92 14.30 -14.05
N PHE A 75 7.68 13.31 -13.57
CA PHE A 75 9.00 12.99 -14.10
C PHE A 75 8.95 12.52 -15.56
N GLN A 76 8.00 11.63 -15.91
CA GLN A 76 7.77 11.23 -17.30
C GLN A 76 7.45 12.42 -18.20
N ALA A 77 6.48 13.26 -17.80
CA ALA A 77 6.04 14.42 -18.58
C ALA A 77 7.17 15.44 -18.79
N LYS A 78 7.94 15.74 -17.74
CA LYS A 78 9.05 16.69 -17.74
C LYS A 78 10.21 16.27 -18.64
N TYR A 79 10.53 14.97 -18.69
CA TYR A 79 11.68 14.44 -19.43
C TYR A 79 11.31 13.69 -20.73
N LYS A 80 10.01 13.61 -21.07
CA LYS A 80 9.47 12.90 -22.26
C LYS A 80 9.89 11.42 -22.32
N ILE A 81 9.99 10.81 -21.15
CA ILE A 81 10.34 9.39 -20.98
C ILE A 81 9.15 8.57 -21.49
N ARG A 82 9.45 7.54 -22.29
CA ARG A 82 8.50 6.48 -22.60
C ARG A 82 8.85 5.25 -21.76
N ILE A 83 7.87 4.70 -21.07
CA ILE A 83 7.95 3.32 -20.57
C ILE A 83 7.76 2.42 -21.78
N VAL A 84 8.65 1.46 -21.98
CA VAL A 84 8.41 0.32 -22.87
C VAL A 84 8.04 -0.86 -21.98
N ARG A 85 6.87 -1.46 -22.21
CA ARG A 85 6.49 -2.75 -21.63
C ARG A 85 6.82 -3.84 -22.64
N GLU A 86 7.27 -5.00 -22.18
CA GLU A 86 7.70 -6.10 -23.05
C GLU A 86 6.56 -6.71 -23.89
N ASP A 87 5.30 -6.36 -23.57
CA ASP A 87 4.09 -6.74 -24.31
C ASP A 87 3.75 -5.82 -25.51
N GLU A 88 4.43 -4.69 -25.70
CA GLU A 88 4.16 -3.69 -26.77
C GLU A 88 5.28 -3.62 -27.83
N GLU A 89 5.63 -4.76 -28.43
CA GLU A 89 6.26 -4.77 -29.75
C GLU A 89 5.20 -4.71 -30.88
N GLU A 90 5.57 -4.18 -32.05
CA GLU A 90 4.74 -4.02 -33.26
C GLU A 90 3.51 -3.06 -33.20
N SER A 91 3.75 -1.74 -33.15
CA SER A 91 3.51 -0.89 -34.35
C SER A 91 3.75 0.62 -34.14
N ASP A 92 4.72 1.20 -34.85
CA ASP A 92 4.55 2.47 -35.59
C ASP A 92 5.49 2.44 -36.81
N ASP A 93 5.07 3.00 -37.94
CA ASP A 93 5.59 2.62 -39.27
C ASP A 93 6.50 3.68 -39.93
N ARG A 94 7.37 3.22 -40.85
CA ARG A 94 8.42 4.03 -41.48
C ARG A 94 7.85 4.95 -42.57
N LYS A 95 7.89 6.27 -42.34
CA LYS A 95 7.80 7.27 -43.41
C LYS A 95 8.95 8.28 -43.40
N GLN A 96 9.89 8.02 -44.31
CA GLN A 96 11.02 8.84 -44.77
C GLN A 96 10.49 10.03 -45.61
N GLU A 97 10.98 11.28 -45.55
CA GLU A 97 12.05 11.92 -44.73
C GLU A 97 11.64 13.41 -44.43
N MET A 98 12.43 14.51 -44.36
CA MET A 98 13.82 14.84 -44.73
C MET A 98 14.34 16.10 -44.00
N THR A 99 15.68 16.23 -43.90
CA THR A 99 16.47 17.46 -43.66
C THR A 99 16.60 18.09 -42.25
N VAL A 100 17.74 18.78 -42.08
CA VAL A 100 18.21 19.65 -40.98
C VAL A 100 18.52 18.99 -39.63
N GLN A 101 19.82 18.70 -39.45
CA GLN A 101 20.43 18.28 -38.19
C GLN A 101 20.36 19.39 -37.11
N LYS A 102 20.03 19.02 -35.86
CA LYS A 102 20.40 19.76 -34.62
C LYS A 102 20.61 18.76 -33.46
N PRO A 103 21.36 19.12 -32.41
CA PRO A 103 22.10 18.12 -31.62
C PRO A 103 21.32 17.48 -30.46
N GLY A 104 21.66 16.22 -30.18
CA GLY A 104 21.79 15.71 -28.81
C GLY A 104 20.53 15.67 -27.94
N SER A 105 19.39 15.20 -28.45
CA SER A 105 18.27 14.83 -27.57
C SER A 105 18.51 13.45 -26.95
N ASN A 106 19.11 13.43 -25.76
CA ASN A 106 19.23 12.21 -24.95
C ASN A 106 17.85 11.84 -24.37
N GLN A 107 16.97 11.26 -25.18
CA GLN A 107 15.67 10.78 -24.73
C GLN A 107 15.84 9.52 -23.89
N GLY A 108 15.63 9.63 -22.58
CA GLY A 108 15.73 8.51 -21.65
C GLY A 108 14.62 7.49 -21.87
N VAL A 109 15.00 6.24 -22.13
CA VAL A 109 14.10 5.07 -22.09
C VAL A 109 14.28 4.41 -20.73
N LEU A 110 13.17 4.08 -20.06
CA LEU A 110 13.15 3.40 -18.78
C LEU A 110 12.63 1.97 -18.99
N VAL A 111 13.46 0.98 -18.66
CA VAL A 111 13.20 -0.45 -18.84
C VAL A 111 12.99 -1.09 -17.47
N SER A 112 11.81 -1.65 -17.24
CA SER A 112 11.54 -2.55 -16.11
C SER A 112 12.16 -3.92 -16.35
N LYS A 113 12.63 -4.59 -15.30
CA LYS A 113 13.34 -5.88 -15.34
C LYS A 113 13.18 -6.62 -14.02
#